data_AF-A0A1C5JPR6-F1
#
_entry.id   AF-A0A1C5JPR6-F1
#
_cell.length_a   1.000
_cell.length_b   1.000
_cell.length_c   1.000
_cell.angle_alpha   90.00
_cell.angle_beta   90.00
_cell.angle_gamma   90.00
#
_symmetry.space_group_name_H-M   'P 1'
#
loop_
_entity.id
_entity.type
_entity.pdbx_description
1 polymer ?
#
loop_
_entity_poly.entity_id
_entity_poly.type
_entity_poly.pdbx_seq_one_letter_code
_entity_poly.pdbx_strand_id
1 'polypeptide(L)'
;MAPDQSARVDEGRTAPAETLSTADLISRATEQLSTLVRDELALARAELVAKGRHAGLGGGLFGGAAVLGLFGLALLVVLAVVLLDLVWPLWLAVLTVLVVVLAAAGVLALLGRRQMRAMTPLAPQEAVSGVTADVDAVKTAFREGRSHE
;
A
#
# COMPACT_ATOMS: atom_id res chain seq x y z
N MET A 1 13.14 81.80 38.43
CA MET A 1 11.82 81.29 38.00
C MET A 1 12.07 80.28 36.90
N ALA A 2 12.15 79.00 37.25
CA ALA A 2 12.22 77.86 36.34
C ALA A 2 11.61 76.65 37.07
N PRO A 3 10.80 75.82 36.38
CA PRO A 3 9.92 74.84 37.01
C PRO A 3 10.66 73.57 37.46
N ASP A 4 10.28 73.10 38.65
CA ASP A 4 10.43 71.73 39.13
C ASP A 4 9.18 70.95 38.74
N GLN A 5 9.36 69.92 37.89
CA GLN A 5 8.58 68.68 37.90
C GLN A 5 9.10 67.74 36.80
N SER A 6 10.12 66.96 37.15
CA SER A 6 10.48 65.69 36.51
C SER A 6 9.41 64.63 36.78
N ALA A 7 8.17 64.94 36.42
CA ALA A 7 7.02 64.08 36.62
C ALA A 7 7.02 62.93 35.60
N ARG A 8 7.13 61.72 36.16
CA ARG A 8 6.68 60.42 35.63
C ARG A 8 7.49 59.89 34.46
N VAL A 9 8.58 59.23 34.83
CA VAL A 9 8.95 57.98 34.16
C VAL A 9 7.74 57.06 34.31
N ASP A 10 7.03 56.86 33.21
CA ASP A 10 6.05 55.81 33.04
C ASP A 10 6.79 54.47 33.14
N GLU A 11 6.85 53.92 34.35
CA GLU A 11 7.22 52.52 34.58
C GLU A 11 6.09 51.65 34.02
N GLY A 12 6.02 51.61 32.70
CA GLY A 12 5.22 50.68 31.92
C GLY A 12 5.75 49.28 32.13
N ARG A 13 5.38 48.68 33.26
CA ARG A 13 5.05 47.27 33.44
C ARG A 13 5.96 46.35 32.63
N THR A 14 7.13 46.05 33.17
CA THR A 14 7.82 44.79 32.85
C THR A 14 6.86 43.66 33.24
N ALA A 15 6.07 43.19 32.26
CA ALA A 15 5.39 41.93 32.40
C ALA A 15 6.46 40.92 32.83
N PRO A 16 6.28 40.21 33.95
CA PRO A 16 7.27 39.23 34.36
C PRO A 16 7.43 38.28 33.18
N ALA A 17 8.68 38.14 32.71
CA ALA A 17 9.01 37.06 31.80
C ALA A 17 8.64 35.77 32.56
N GLU A 18 7.48 35.21 32.26
CA GLU A 18 7.04 33.92 32.79
C GLU A 18 8.14 32.94 32.44
N THR A 19 8.96 32.60 33.44
CA THR A 19 9.90 31.49 33.38
C THR A 19 9.03 30.24 33.26
N LEU A 20 8.75 29.83 32.02
CA LEU A 20 8.02 28.62 31.71
C LEU A 20 8.60 27.49 32.56
N SER A 21 7.73 26.88 33.36
CA SER A 21 8.13 25.76 34.19
C SER A 21 8.57 24.60 33.31
N THR A 22 9.49 23.76 33.77
CA THR A 22 9.85 22.50 33.10
C THR A 22 8.59 21.65 32.81
N ALA A 23 7.56 21.75 33.65
CA ALA A 23 6.26 21.12 33.44
C ALA A 23 5.53 21.66 32.20
N ASP A 24 5.58 22.96 31.93
CA ASP A 24 4.94 23.58 30.77
C ASP A 24 5.62 23.18 29.45
N LEU A 25 6.95 23.03 29.47
CA LEU A 25 7.73 22.58 28.31
C LEU A 25 7.42 21.12 27.97
N ILE A 26 7.30 20.25 28.98
CA ILE A 26 6.91 18.84 28.79
C ILE A 26 5.48 18.74 28.26
N SER A 27 4.56 19.54 28.80
CA SER A 27 3.18 19.59 28.32
C SER A 27 3.12 20.01 26.85
N ARG A 28 3.86 21.06 26.45
CA ARG A 28 3.92 21.54 25.07
C ARG A 28 4.60 20.55 24.11
N ALA A 29 5.68 19.90 24.54
CA ALA A 29 6.35 18.88 23.73
C ALA A 29 5.45 17.66 23.49
N THR A 30 4.69 17.25 24.51
CA THR A 30 3.71 16.16 24.40
C THR A 30 2.56 16.55 23.46
N GLU A 31 2.08 17.78 23.57
CA GLU A 31 1.06 18.35 22.66
C GLU A 31 1.56 18.32 21.21
N GLN A 32 2.77 18.83 20.97
CA GLN A 32 3.38 18.86 19.63
C GLN A 32 3.61 17.46 19.06
N LEU A 33 4.06 16.51 19.86
CA LEU A 33 4.23 15.12 19.44
C LEU A 33 2.86 14.49 19.09
N SER A 34 1.84 14.75 19.89
CA SER A 34 0.46 14.29 19.62
C SER A 34 -0.08 14.87 18.31
N THR A 35 0.16 16.15 18.06
CA THR A 35 -0.19 16.81 16.78
C THR A 35 0.56 16.18 15.62
N LEU A 36 1.87 16.00 15.72
CA LEU A 36 2.70 15.41 14.67
C LEU A 36 2.24 13.99 14.32
N VAL A 37 2.01 13.14 15.33
CA VAL A 37 1.52 11.77 15.11
C VAL A 37 0.17 11.79 14.42
N ARG A 38 -0.73 12.71 14.81
CA ARG A 38 -2.05 12.82 14.20
C ARG A 38 -1.99 13.30 12.74
N ASP A 39 -1.08 14.22 12.44
CA ASP A 39 -0.83 14.71 11.08
C ASP A 39 -0.22 13.63 10.19
N GLU A 40 0.77 12.89 10.69
CA GLU A 40 1.39 11.78 9.95
C GLU A 40 0.37 10.67 9.65
N LEU A 41 -0.52 10.36 10.61
CA LEU A 41 -1.64 9.45 10.40
C LEU A 41 -2.64 9.99 9.37
N ALA A 42 -2.93 11.29 9.40
CA ALA A 42 -3.84 11.91 8.43
C ALA A 42 -3.25 11.86 7.02
N LEU A 43 -1.95 12.13 6.89
CA LEU A 43 -1.21 12.05 5.64
C LEU A 43 -1.14 10.62 5.11
N ALA A 44 -0.74 9.67 5.94
CA ALA A 44 -0.69 8.25 5.58
C ALA A 44 -2.08 7.76 5.16
N ARG A 45 -3.14 8.16 5.86
CA ARG A 45 -4.52 7.83 5.48
C ARG A 45 -4.89 8.43 4.13
N ALA A 46 -4.54 9.68 3.86
CA ALA A 46 -4.80 10.33 2.58
C ALA A 46 -4.07 9.62 1.43
N GLU A 47 -2.80 9.25 1.63
CA GLU A 47 -2.01 8.51 0.64
C GLU A 47 -2.56 7.09 0.41
N LEU A 48 -2.96 6.38 1.47
CA LEU A 48 -3.59 5.06 1.37
C LEU A 48 -4.92 5.13 0.62
N VAL A 49 -5.75 6.14 0.87
CA VAL A 49 -7.01 6.34 0.12
C VAL A 49 -6.72 6.66 -1.34
N ALA A 50 -5.74 7.52 -1.62
CA ALA A 50 -5.34 7.85 -2.98
C ALA A 50 -4.80 6.63 -3.74
N LYS A 51 -3.88 5.86 -3.15
CA LYS A 51 -3.35 4.60 -3.71
C LYS A 51 -4.45 3.56 -3.85
N GLY A 52 -5.30 3.41 -2.85
CA GLY A 52 -6.43 2.48 -2.83
C GLY A 52 -7.46 2.78 -3.92
N ARG A 53 -7.75 4.07 -4.19
CA ARG A 53 -8.66 4.46 -5.28
C ARG A 53 -8.08 4.15 -6.65
N HIS A 54 -6.79 4.44 -6.88
CA HIS A 54 -6.13 4.11 -8.15
C HIS A 54 -6.04 2.60 -8.36
N ALA A 55 -5.63 1.85 -7.33
CA ALA A 55 -5.60 0.40 -7.36
C ALA A 55 -7.00 -0.20 -7.55
N GLY A 56 -8.03 0.36 -6.90
CA GLY A 56 -9.42 -0.09 -7.03
C GLY A 56 -10.02 0.19 -8.41
N LEU A 57 -9.76 1.36 -8.99
CA LEU A 57 -10.17 1.66 -10.37
C LEU A 57 -9.43 0.79 -11.37
N GLY A 58 -8.12 0.63 -11.23
CA GLY A 58 -7.31 -0.22 -12.08
C GLY A 58 -7.75 -1.69 -11.99
N GLY A 59 -7.92 -2.21 -10.78
CA GLY A 59 -8.41 -3.56 -10.54
C GLY A 59 -9.83 -3.77 -11.05
N GLY A 60 -10.72 -2.79 -10.87
CA GLY A 60 -12.10 -2.83 -11.37
C GLY A 60 -12.17 -2.82 -12.91
N LEU A 61 -11.40 -1.95 -13.57
CA LEU A 61 -11.31 -1.91 -15.04
C LEU A 61 -10.71 -3.19 -15.60
N PHE A 62 -9.65 -3.71 -14.99
CA PHE A 62 -9.04 -4.97 -15.42
C PHE A 62 -9.97 -6.16 -15.20
N GLY A 63 -10.68 -6.19 -14.08
CA GLY A 63 -11.72 -7.19 -13.81
C GLY A 63 -12.87 -7.12 -14.82
N GLY A 64 -13.37 -5.92 -15.11
CA GLY A 64 -14.40 -5.70 -16.13
C GLY A 64 -13.93 -6.11 -17.53
N ALA A 65 -12.70 -5.75 -17.91
CA ALA A 65 -12.09 -6.17 -19.16
C ALA A 65 -11.91 -7.69 -19.25
N ALA A 66 -11.55 -8.36 -18.16
CA ALA A 66 -11.45 -9.82 -18.11
C ALA A 66 -12.82 -10.48 -18.32
N VAL A 67 -13.88 -9.98 -17.69
CA VAL A 67 -15.26 -10.49 -17.86
C VAL A 67 -15.74 -10.27 -19.30
N LEU A 68 -15.60 -9.05 -19.84
CA LEU A 68 -15.98 -8.76 -21.22
C LEU A 68 -15.15 -9.57 -22.23
N GLY A 69 -13.85 -9.72 -21.96
CA GLY A 69 -12.95 -10.56 -22.75
C GLY A 69 -13.38 -12.03 -22.75
N LEU A 70 -13.86 -12.56 -21.62
CA LEU A 70 -14.39 -13.92 -21.53
C LEU A 70 -15.66 -14.09 -22.38
N PHE A 71 -16.59 -13.15 -22.33
CA PHE A 71 -17.78 -13.16 -23.20
C PHE A 71 -17.41 -13.04 -24.68
N GLY A 72 -16.47 -12.15 -25.02
CA GLY A 72 -15.95 -12.00 -26.38
C GLY A 72 -15.32 -13.31 -26.89
N LEU A 73 -14.51 -13.97 -26.06
CA LEU A 73 -13.92 -15.26 -26.40
C LEU A 73 -14.98 -16.35 -26.59
N ALA A 74 -16.01 -16.39 -25.75
CA ALA A 74 -17.13 -17.33 -25.91
C ALA A 74 -17.87 -17.11 -27.24
N LEU A 75 -18.14 -15.86 -27.62
CA LEU A 75 -18.74 -15.53 -28.91
C LEU A 75 -17.84 -15.92 -30.08
N LEU A 76 -16.52 -15.74 -29.97
CA LEU A 76 -15.57 -16.18 -31.00
C LEU A 76 -15.54 -17.70 -31.16
N VAL A 77 -15.63 -18.46 -30.06
CA VAL A 77 -15.74 -19.92 -30.09
C VAL A 77 -17.03 -20.35 -30.79
N VAL A 78 -18.16 -19.74 -30.45
CA VAL A 78 -19.45 -20.00 -31.14
C VAL A 78 -19.36 -19.67 -32.62
N LEU A 79 -18.81 -18.51 -32.97
CA LEU A 79 -18.61 -18.10 -34.37
C LEU A 79 -17.72 -19.08 -35.12
N ALA A 80 -16.64 -19.57 -34.52
CA ALA A 80 -15.76 -20.56 -35.13
C ALA A 80 -16.49 -21.87 -35.41
N VAL A 81 -17.33 -22.34 -34.48
CA VAL A 81 -18.16 -23.54 -34.70
C VAL A 81 -19.13 -23.31 -35.85
N VAL A 82 -19.85 -22.19 -35.86
CA VAL A 82 -20.80 -21.84 -36.93
C VAL A 82 -20.10 -21.79 -38.29
N LEU A 83 -18.93 -21.16 -38.38
CA LEU A 83 -18.16 -21.08 -39.62
C LEU A 83 -17.66 -22.45 -40.10
N LEU A 84 -17.25 -23.34 -39.19
CA LEU A 84 -16.85 -24.70 -39.56
C LEU A 84 -18.05 -25.56 -39.98
N ASP A 85 -19.23 -25.33 -39.40
CA ASP A 85 -20.46 -26.04 -39.74
C ASP A 85 -20.91 -25.79 -41.20
N LEU A 86 -20.45 -24.69 -41.83
CA LEU A 86 -20.70 -24.45 -43.27
C LEU A 86 -20.02 -25.49 -44.17
N VAL A 87 -18.94 -26.13 -43.71
CA VAL A 87 -18.15 -27.07 -44.51
C VAL A 87 -18.09 -28.48 -43.93
N TRP A 88 -18.28 -28.63 -42.61
CA TRP A 88 -18.26 -29.90 -41.88
C TRP A 88 -19.58 -30.12 -41.13
N PRO A 89 -19.96 -31.37 -40.80
CA PRO A 89 -21.10 -31.60 -39.92
C PRO A 89 -20.82 -31.04 -38.51
N LEU A 90 -21.86 -30.49 -37.88
CA LEU A 90 -21.81 -29.82 -36.58
C LEU A 90 -20.97 -30.55 -35.51
N TRP A 91 -21.09 -31.88 -35.40
CA TRP A 91 -20.36 -32.64 -34.39
C TRP A 91 -18.83 -32.59 -34.60
N LEU A 92 -18.36 -32.58 -35.85
CA LEU A 92 -16.93 -32.40 -36.18
C LEU A 92 -16.48 -30.97 -35.95
N ALA A 93 -17.31 -29.99 -36.29
CA ALA A 93 -17.04 -28.57 -36.03
C ALA A 93 -16.81 -28.32 -34.53
N VAL A 94 -17.73 -28.78 -33.70
CA VAL A 94 -17.66 -28.66 -32.24
C VAL A 94 -16.43 -29.39 -31.68
N LEU A 95 -16.19 -30.64 -32.10
CA LEU A 95 -15.05 -31.42 -31.60
C LEU A 95 -13.71 -30.75 -31.93
N THR A 96 -13.58 -30.20 -33.14
CA THR A 96 -12.35 -29.56 -33.59
C THR A 96 -12.06 -28.29 -32.82
N VAL A 97 -13.07 -27.42 -32.68
CA VAL A 97 -12.92 -26.18 -31.90
C VAL A 97 -12.63 -26.51 -30.43
N LEU A 98 -13.27 -27.55 -29.86
CA LEU A 98 -12.98 -28.02 -28.50
C LEU A 98 -11.51 -28.41 -28.32
N VAL A 99 -10.97 -29.22 -29.22
CA VAL A 99 -9.56 -29.65 -29.17
C VAL A 99 -8.62 -28.44 -29.25
N VAL A 100 -8.88 -27.50 -30.15
CA VAL A 100 -8.07 -26.28 -30.32
C VAL A 100 -8.09 -25.42 -29.04
N VAL A 101 -9.27 -25.20 -28.45
CA VAL A 101 -9.42 -24.42 -27.22
C VAL A 101 -8.73 -25.10 -26.04
N LEU A 102 -8.87 -26.43 -25.90
CA LEU A 102 -8.18 -27.18 -24.84
C LEU A 102 -6.66 -27.16 -25.01
N ALA A 103 -6.15 -27.25 -26.23
CA ALA A 103 -4.73 -27.12 -26.51
C ALA A 103 -4.21 -25.72 -26.13
N ALA A 104 -4.92 -24.65 -26.54
CA ALA A 104 -4.58 -23.29 -26.17
C ALA A 104 -4.61 -23.08 -24.64
N ALA A 105 -5.65 -23.59 -23.96
CA ALA A 105 -5.76 -23.54 -22.51
C ALA A 105 -4.61 -24.28 -21.82
N GLY A 106 -4.21 -25.45 -22.33
CA GLY A 106 -3.05 -26.20 -21.83
C GLY A 106 -1.74 -25.43 -21.95
N VAL A 107 -1.51 -24.75 -23.09
CA VAL A 107 -0.33 -23.89 -23.30
C VAL A 107 -0.34 -22.70 -22.33
N LEU A 108 -1.47 -22.00 -22.21
CA LEU A 108 -1.61 -20.87 -21.29
C LEU A 108 -1.42 -21.30 -19.84
N ALA A 109 -1.98 -22.44 -19.42
CA ALA A 109 -1.78 -23.00 -18.08
C ALA A 109 -0.30 -23.32 -17.80
N LEU A 110 0.41 -23.87 -18.79
CA LEU A 110 1.84 -24.16 -18.66
C LEU A 110 2.68 -22.88 -18.55
N LEU A 111 2.41 -21.87 -19.39
CA LEU A 111 3.08 -20.57 -19.35
C LEU A 111 2.79 -19.85 -18.03
N GLY A 112 1.53 -19.82 -17.58
CA GLY A 112 1.15 -19.26 -16.29
C GLY A 112 1.87 -19.94 -15.13
N ARG A 113 1.95 -21.29 -15.15
CA ARG A 113 2.71 -22.05 -14.15
C ARG A 113 4.19 -21.71 -14.15
N ARG A 114 4.81 -21.50 -15.32
CA ARG A 114 6.21 -21.07 -15.43
C ARG A 114 6.41 -19.66 -14.87
N GLN A 115 5.49 -18.74 -15.18
CA GLN A 115 5.57 -17.37 -14.70
C GLN A 115 5.43 -17.28 -13.18
N MET A 116 4.48 -18.01 -12.60
CA MET A 116 4.31 -18.09 -11.14
C MET A 116 5.56 -18.67 -10.44
N ARG A 117 6.18 -19.70 -11.04
CA ARG A 117 7.44 -20.26 -10.53
C ARG A 117 8.61 -19.27 -10.62
N ALA A 118 8.64 -18.41 -11.63
CA ALA A 118 9.67 -17.38 -11.75
C ALA A 118 9.49 -16.23 -10.74
N MET A 119 8.29 -16.05 -10.19
CA MET A 119 7.96 -15.00 -9.21
C MET A 119 8.17 -15.46 -7.75
N THR A 120 8.80 -16.61 -7.52
CA THR A 120 9.14 -17.08 -6.17
C THR A 120 10.58 -16.63 -5.83
N PRO A 121 10.84 -15.97 -4.68
CA PRO A 121 9.96 -15.77 -3.53
C PRO A 121 9.14 -14.47 -3.60
N LEU A 122 7.83 -14.60 -3.35
CA LEU A 122 6.85 -13.50 -3.23
C LEU A 122 7.12 -12.55 -2.05
N ALA A 123 8.05 -12.91 -1.17
CA ALA A 123 8.47 -12.06 -0.07
C ALA A 123 9.65 -11.19 -0.52
N PRO A 124 9.62 -9.85 -0.30
CA PRO A 124 10.78 -9.02 -0.51
C PRO A 124 11.89 -9.56 0.38
N GLN A 125 12.93 -10.16 -0.23
CA GLN A 125 13.99 -10.83 0.54
C GLN A 125 14.63 -9.88 1.54
N GLU A 126 14.73 -8.60 1.19
CA GLU A 126 15.25 -7.55 2.07
C GLU A 126 14.35 -7.24 3.27
N ALA A 127 13.03 -7.29 3.09
CA ALA A 127 12.08 -7.10 4.19
C ALA A 127 12.09 -8.30 5.15
N VAL A 128 12.28 -9.51 4.63
CA VAL A 128 12.39 -10.72 5.45
C VAL A 128 13.75 -10.81 6.15
N SER A 129 14.83 -10.40 5.49
CA SER A 129 16.17 -10.37 6.10
C SER A 129 16.29 -9.29 7.18
N GLY A 130 15.66 -8.12 7.00
CA GLY A 130 15.64 -7.08 8.03
C GLY A 130 14.89 -7.52 9.29
N VAL A 131 13.70 -8.10 9.14
CA VAL A 131 12.91 -8.60 10.27
C VAL A 131 13.60 -9.74 11.01
N THR A 132 14.32 -10.62 10.30
CA THR A 132 15.08 -11.71 10.95
C THR A 132 16.31 -11.18 11.68
N ALA A 133 17.04 -10.22 11.11
CA ALA A 133 18.18 -9.57 11.77
C ALA A 133 17.77 -8.83 13.05
N ASP A 134 16.63 -8.13 13.03
CA ASP A 134 16.11 -7.41 14.21
C ASP A 134 15.67 -8.37 15.32
N VAL A 135 15.01 -9.47 14.96
CA VAL A 135 14.61 -10.51 15.93
C VAL A 135 15.83 -11.18 16.55
N ASP A 136 16.87 -11.44 15.75
CA ASP A 136 18.12 -12.02 16.24
C ASP A 136 18.84 -11.06 17.18
N ALA A 137 18.92 -9.76 16.85
CA ALA A 137 19.53 -8.73 17.70
C ALA A 137 18.86 -8.65 19.08
N VAL A 138 17.52 -8.67 19.13
CA VAL A 138 16.74 -8.69 20.38
C VAL A 138 16.99 -9.98 21.17
N LYS A 139 17.09 -11.12 20.50
CA LYS A 139 17.32 -12.42 21.14
C LYS A 139 18.73 -12.54 21.73
N THR A 140 19.74 -11.95 21.09
CA THR A 140 21.11 -11.86 21.62
C THR A 140 21.17 -10.95 22.85
N ALA A 141 20.56 -9.75 22.79
CA ALA A 141 20.54 -8.82 23.91
C ALA A 141 19.89 -9.43 25.17
N PHE A 142 18.82 -10.21 24.99
CA PHE A 142 18.15 -10.90 26.10
C PHE A 142 18.94 -12.10 26.65
N ARG A 143 19.86 -12.68 25.85
CA ARG A 143 20.71 -13.80 26.27
C ARG A 143 21.94 -13.32 27.04
N GLU A 144 22.55 -12.21 26.63
CA GLU A 144 23.66 -11.55 27.34
C GLU A 144 23.23 -10.93 28.67
N GLY A 145 22.02 -10.37 28.75
CA GLY A 145 21.48 -9.83 30.01
C GLY A 145 21.25 -10.90 31.09
N ARG A 146 21.13 -12.17 30.71
CA ARG A 146 20.88 -13.30 31.64
C ARG A 146 22.15 -14.06 32.07
N SER A 147 23.31 -13.70 31.51
CA SER A 147 24.61 -14.29 31.86
C SER A 147 25.44 -13.42 32.81
N HIS A 148 24.88 -12.30 33.28
CA HIS A 148 25.50 -11.37 34.23
C HIS A 148 24.85 -11.40 35.64
N GLU A 149 24.03 -12.41 35.95
CA GLU A 149 23.66 -12.81 37.32
C GLU A 149 24.44 -14.06 37.73
#